data_AF-A0A4Q3CLP7-F1
#
_entry.id   AF-A0A4Q3CLP7-F1
#
_cell.length_a   1.000
_cell.length_b   1.000
_cell.length_c   1.000
_cell.angle_alpha   90.00
_cell.angle_beta   90.00
_cell.angle_gamma   90.00
#
_symmetry.space_group_name_H-M   'P 1'
#
loop_
_entity.id
_entity.type
_entity.pdbx_description
1 polymer ?
#
loop_
_entity_poly.entity_id
_entity_poly.type
_entity_poly.pdbx_seq_one_letter_code
_entity_poly.pdbx_strand_id
1 'polypeptide(L)'
;MKFHHVGVACLDINEEIEKISRLHEVTIISDIVKDEQQNAELCMLTLADGLNIELISGKQVERIIKKGMTYYHLCYEVTDINAEIARLEGEGAYLISPPKPAILFDNREVAFLHVTYGLIELLNLT
;
A
#
# COMPACT_ATOMS: atom_id res chain seq x y z
N MET A 1 14.04 -3.05 6.81
CA MET A 1 12.71 -2.47 6.57
C MET A 1 12.69 -1.02 7.03
N LYS A 2 12.22 -0.10 6.18
CA LYS A 2 11.95 1.30 6.53
C LYS A 2 10.50 1.61 6.21
N PHE A 3 9.75 2.21 7.13
CA PHE A 3 8.35 2.54 6.88
C PHE A 3 8.20 3.44 5.65
N HIS A 4 7.28 3.10 4.76
CA HIS A 4 7.04 3.83 3.53
C HIS A 4 5.68 4.52 3.51
N HIS A 5 4.58 3.76 3.65
CA HIS A 5 3.22 4.30 3.57
C HIS A 5 2.21 3.43 4.35
N VAL A 6 1.03 4.00 4.62
CA VAL A 6 -0.17 3.26 5.07
C VAL A 6 -1.10 3.02 3.88
N GLY A 7 -1.54 1.78 3.68
CA GLY A 7 -2.54 1.43 2.67
C GLY A 7 -3.96 1.64 3.15
N VAL A 8 -4.72 2.46 2.43
CA VAL A 8 -6.10 2.84 2.73
C VAL A 8 -7.03 2.45 1.59
N ALA A 9 -7.95 1.54 1.89
CA ALA A 9 -9.03 1.18 1.00
C ALA A 9 -10.13 2.26 0.99
N CYS A 10 -10.53 2.71 -0.20
CA CYS A 10 -11.62 3.66 -0.39
C CYS A 10 -12.53 3.26 -1.57
N LEU A 11 -13.72 3.87 -1.64
CA LEU A 11 -14.68 3.63 -2.72
C LEU A 11 -14.33 4.44 -3.98
N ASP A 12 -13.86 5.67 -3.79
CA ASP A 12 -13.49 6.61 -4.85
C ASP A 12 -12.25 7.41 -4.39
N ILE A 13 -11.25 7.52 -5.27
CA ILE A 13 -9.98 8.17 -4.95
C ILE A 13 -10.18 9.68 -4.73
N ASN A 14 -10.94 10.36 -5.59
CA ASN A 14 -11.10 11.81 -5.53
C ASN A 14 -11.90 12.22 -4.28
N GLU A 15 -12.99 11.50 -3.98
CA GLU A 15 -13.76 11.76 -2.76
C GLU A 15 -12.90 11.56 -1.50
N GLU A 16 -12.03 10.55 -1.47
CA GLU A 16 -11.20 10.29 -0.31
C GLU A 16 -10.07 11.32 -0.15
N ILE A 17 -9.47 11.78 -1.26
CA ILE A 17 -8.55 12.92 -1.25
C ILE A 17 -9.21 14.15 -0.61
N GLU A 18 -10.44 14.48 -1.02
CA GLU A 18 -11.17 15.61 -0.44
C GLU A 18 -11.44 15.43 1.05
N LYS A 19 -11.80 14.22 1.50
CA LYS A 19 -12.05 13.94 2.92
C LYS A 19 -10.77 14.08 3.74
N ILE A 20 -9.66 13.49 3.30
CA ILE A 20 -8.36 13.58 3.98
C ILE A 20 -7.87 15.03 4.01
N SER A 21 -8.00 15.78 2.91
CA SER A 21 -7.55 17.19 2.82
C SER A 21 -8.34 18.15 3.72
N ARG A 22 -9.53 17.75 4.21
CA ARG A 22 -10.28 18.52 5.21
C ARG A 22 -9.77 18.28 6.63
N LEU A 23 -9.09 17.16 6.87
CA LEU A 23 -8.59 16.75 8.19
C LEU A 23 -7.10 17.02 8.36
N HIS A 24 -6.34 16.93 7.27
CA HIS A 24 -4.89 17.05 7.25
C HIS A 24 -4.45 18.00 6.14
N GLU A 25 -3.32 18.67 6.37
CA GLU A 25 -2.62 19.39 5.31
C GLU A 25 -1.91 18.37 4.40
N VAL A 26 -2.44 18.20 3.19
CA VAL A 26 -1.85 17.36 2.13
C VAL A 26 -0.92 18.22 1.29
N THR A 27 0.35 17.83 1.20
CA THR A 27 1.40 18.60 0.52
C THR A 27 1.72 18.06 -0.87
N ILE A 28 1.55 16.75 -1.09
CA ILE A 28 1.78 16.09 -2.37
C ILE A 28 0.63 15.13 -2.66
N ILE A 29 0.18 15.13 -3.91
CA ILE A 29 -0.78 14.19 -4.48
C ILE A 29 -0.15 13.68 -5.78
N SER A 30 0.05 12.37 -5.92
CA SER A 30 0.52 11.79 -7.17
C SER A 30 -0.57 11.80 -8.24
N ASP A 31 -0.21 11.48 -9.49
CA ASP A 31 -1.21 11.11 -10.48
C ASP A 31 -2.01 9.88 -9.99
N ILE A 32 -3.29 9.83 -10.38
CA ILE A 32 -4.12 8.63 -10.18
C ILE A 32 -3.73 7.61 -11.24
N VAL A 33 -3.21 6.47 -10.80
CA VAL A 33 -2.76 5.39 -11.66
C VAL A 33 -3.82 4.30 -11.74
N LYS A 34 -4.10 3.79 -12.94
CA LYS A 34 -4.98 2.64 -13.16
C LYS A 34 -4.16 1.37 -13.32
N ASP A 35 -4.39 0.41 -12.44
CA ASP A 35 -3.89 -0.95 -12.60
C ASP A 35 -4.99 -1.81 -13.24
N GLU A 36 -4.90 -1.96 -14.56
CA GLU A 36 -5.84 -2.76 -15.36
C GLU A 36 -5.79 -4.26 -14.97
N GLN A 37 -4.64 -4.77 -14.52
CA GLN A 37 -4.52 -6.18 -14.13
C GLN A 37 -5.28 -6.45 -12.83
N GLN A 38 -5.27 -5.48 -11.92
CA GLN A 38 -5.92 -5.58 -10.62
C GLN A 38 -7.32 -4.97 -10.60
N ASN A 39 -7.73 -4.26 -11.66
CA ASN A 39 -8.96 -3.47 -11.72
C ASN A 39 -9.08 -2.56 -10.49
N ALA A 40 -8.02 -1.77 -10.30
CA ALA A 40 -7.85 -0.86 -9.18
C ALA A 40 -7.35 0.51 -9.64
N GLU A 41 -7.71 1.55 -8.91
CA GLU A 41 -7.11 2.88 -9.03
C GLU A 41 -6.29 3.17 -7.77
N LEU A 42 -5.15 3.82 -7.96
CA LEU A 42 -4.14 4.03 -6.92
C LEU A 42 -3.70 5.50 -6.91
N CYS A 43 -3.49 6.05 -5.72
CA CYS A 43 -2.95 7.41 -5.56
C CYS A 43 -2.13 7.51 -4.29
N MET A 44 -0.97 8.16 -4.35
CA MET A 44 -0.16 8.45 -3.18
C MET A 44 -0.40 9.88 -2.70
N LEU A 45 -0.59 10.04 -1.39
CA LEU A 45 -0.65 11.33 -0.72
C LEU A 45 0.52 11.45 0.26
N THR A 46 1.09 12.65 0.37
CA THR A 46 2.04 13.00 1.43
C THR A 46 1.45 14.11 2.29
N LEU A 47 1.35 13.88 3.60
CA LEU A 47 0.91 14.87 4.56
C LEU A 47 2.06 15.83 4.93
N ALA A 48 1.74 16.96 5.56
CA ALA A 48 2.75 17.96 5.96
C ALA A 48 3.81 17.45 6.96
N ASP A 49 3.50 16.40 7.72
CA ASP A 49 4.45 15.73 8.62
C ASP A 49 5.32 14.66 7.93
N GLY A 50 5.14 14.47 6.62
CA GLY A 50 5.85 13.48 5.82
C GLY A 50 5.24 12.09 5.84
N LEU A 51 4.10 11.86 6.50
CA LEU A 51 3.39 10.59 6.41
C LEU A 51 2.86 10.39 4.99
N ASN A 52 3.12 9.20 4.42
CA ASN A 52 2.54 8.81 3.15
C ASN A 52 1.33 7.91 3.34
N ILE A 53 0.28 8.18 2.57
CA ILE A 53 -0.95 7.39 2.49
C ILE A 53 -1.14 6.95 1.05
N GLU A 54 -1.21 5.64 0.83
CA GLU A 54 -1.65 5.08 -0.44
C GLU A 54 -3.16 4.91 -0.38
N LEU A 55 -3.88 5.51 -1.32
CA LEU A 55 -5.30 5.28 -1.55
C LEU A 55 -5.46 4.20 -2.62
N ILE A 56 -6.30 3.21 -2.32
CA ILE A 56 -6.63 2.12 -3.23
C ILE A 56 -8.15 2.05 -3.37
N SER A 57 -8.66 2.15 -4.58
CA SER A 57 -10.06 1.90 -4.92
C SER A 57 -10.18 0.74 -5.91
N GLY A 58 -11.36 0.09 -5.93
CA GLY A 58 -11.68 -0.95 -6.89
C GLY A 58 -11.88 -2.34 -6.29
N LYS A 59 -11.93 -3.36 -7.15
CA LYS A 59 -12.45 -4.69 -6.79
C LYS A 59 -11.58 -5.41 -5.75
N GLN A 60 -10.27 -5.14 -5.72
CA GLN A 60 -9.33 -5.73 -4.77
C GLN A 60 -9.69 -5.42 -3.32
N VAL A 61 -10.12 -4.18 -3.06
CA VAL A 61 -10.39 -3.69 -1.71
C VAL A 61 -11.88 -3.73 -1.31
N GLU A 62 -12.78 -4.10 -2.22
CA GLU A 62 -14.22 -4.20 -1.93
C GLU A 62 -14.52 -5.03 -0.68
N ARG A 63 -13.83 -6.16 -0.49
CA ARG A 63 -14.03 -7.04 0.67
C ARG A 63 -13.53 -6.42 1.97
N ILE A 64 -12.51 -5.56 1.91
CA ILE A 64 -11.99 -4.80 3.05
C ILE A 64 -13.04 -3.78 3.48
N ILE A 65 -13.55 -3.00 2.53
CA ILE A 65 -14.58 -1.97 2.76
C ILE A 65 -15.90 -2.59 3.24
N LYS A 66 -16.35 -3.71 2.66
CA LYS A 66 -17.55 -4.44 3.09
C LYS A 66 -17.49 -4.93 4.55
N LYS A 67 -16.28 -5.08 5.11
CA LYS A 67 -16.04 -5.43 6.51
C LYS A 67 -15.92 -4.19 7.42
N GLY A 68 -16.08 -2.99 6.89
CA GLY A 68 -15.91 -1.73 7.62
C GLY A 68 -14.46 -1.40 7.93
N MET A 69 -13.50 -1.99 7.22
CA MET A 69 -12.07 -1.70 7.36
C MET A 69 -11.62 -0.73 6.25
N THR A 70 -10.68 0.15 6.56
CA THR A 70 -10.09 1.10 5.60
C THR A 70 -8.56 0.96 5.60
N TYR A 71 -7.91 1.15 6.75
CA TYR A 71 -6.50 0.80 6.95
C TYR A 71 -6.34 -0.71 6.87
N TYR A 72 -5.52 -1.20 5.92
CA TYR A 72 -5.38 -2.65 5.75
C TYR A 72 -3.96 -3.16 5.55
N HIS A 73 -3.00 -2.32 5.17
CA HIS A 73 -1.58 -2.70 5.20
C HIS A 73 -0.66 -1.57 5.63
N LEU A 74 0.52 -1.96 6.09
CA LEU A 74 1.68 -1.07 6.27
C LEU A 74 2.75 -1.49 5.28
N CYS A 75 3.27 -0.55 4.50
CA CYS A 75 4.34 -0.82 3.55
C CYS A 75 5.70 -0.44 4.11
N TYR A 76 6.70 -1.28 3.83
CA TYR A 76 8.08 -1.06 4.19
C TYR A 76 8.99 -1.22 2.98
N GLU A 77 9.88 -0.26 2.77
CA GLU A 77 10.95 -0.37 1.80
C GLU A 77 12.08 -1.29 2.29
N VAL A 78 12.62 -2.08 1.36
CA VAL A 78 13.68 -3.07 1.57
C VAL A 78 14.66 -3.05 0.39
N THR A 79 15.93 -3.42 0.64
CA THR A 79 16.97 -3.41 -0.40
C THR A 79 16.93 -4.64 -1.30
N ASP A 80 16.51 -5.79 -0.76
CA ASP A 80 16.34 -7.05 -1.48
C ASP A 80 15.09 -7.73 -0.94
N ILE A 81 14.04 -7.71 -1.75
CA ILE A 81 12.74 -8.25 -1.39
C ILE A 81 12.77 -9.76 -1.16
N ASN A 82 13.57 -10.51 -1.91
CA ASN A 82 13.64 -11.98 -1.79
C ASN A 82 14.39 -12.38 -0.52
N ALA A 83 15.50 -11.70 -0.22
CA ALA A 83 16.24 -11.93 1.02
C ALA A 83 15.38 -11.58 2.25
N GLU A 84 14.63 -10.48 2.19
CA GLU A 84 13.78 -10.08 3.31
C GLU A 84 12.56 -10.98 3.51
N ILE A 85 11.93 -11.46 2.43
CA ILE A 85 10.88 -12.49 2.51
C ILE A 85 11.42 -13.73 3.23
N ALA A 86 12.55 -14.28 2.78
CA ALA A 86 13.13 -15.48 3.37
C ALA A 86 13.47 -15.28 4.86
N ARG A 87 13.99 -14.10 5.23
CA ARG A 87 14.26 -13.74 6.63
C ARG A 87 12.97 -13.72 7.45
N LEU A 88 11.92 -13.07 6.95
CA LEU A 88 10.64 -12.94 7.66
C LEU A 88 9.90 -14.27 7.80
N GLU A 89 9.90 -15.12 6.78
CA GLU A 89 9.33 -16.47 6.86
C GLU A 89 10.05 -17.33 7.92
N GLY A 90 11.39 -17.18 8.03
CA GLY A 90 12.18 -17.79 9.09
C GLY A 90 11.80 -17.33 10.51
N GLU A 91 11.22 -16.13 10.63
CA GLU A 91 10.72 -15.54 11.88
C GLU A 91 9.20 -15.75 12.08
N GLY A 92 8.57 -16.60 11.26
CA GLY A 92 7.16 -16.98 11.40
C GLY A 92 6.15 -16.09 10.67
N ALA A 93 6.61 -15.21 9.77
CA ALA A 93 5.71 -14.55 8.81
C ALA A 93 5.22 -15.54 7.76
N TYR A 94 4.08 -15.23 7.14
CA TYR A 94 3.52 -16.04 6.05
C TYR A 94 3.40 -15.22 4.76
N LEU A 95 4.03 -15.67 3.68
CA LEU A 95 3.92 -15.02 2.37
C LEU A 95 2.50 -15.19 1.81
N ILE A 96 1.81 -14.06 1.60
CA ILE A 96 0.44 -13.99 1.05
C ILE A 96 0.49 -13.79 -0.46
N SER A 97 1.33 -12.86 -0.93
CA SER A 97 1.54 -12.59 -2.35
C SER A 97 3.04 -12.55 -2.62
N PRO A 98 3.56 -13.37 -3.55
CA PRO A 98 4.95 -13.28 -3.97
C PRO A 98 5.25 -11.92 -4.64
N PRO A 99 6.54 -11.58 -4.81
CA PRO A 99 6.96 -10.39 -5.55
C PRO A 99 6.25 -10.24 -6.89
N LYS A 100 5.66 -9.08 -7.13
CA LYS A 100 5.04 -8.67 -8.39
C LYS A 100 5.30 -7.20 -8.67
N PRO A 101 5.41 -6.77 -9.93
CA PRO A 101 5.59 -5.35 -10.25
C PRO A 101 4.37 -4.54 -9.82
N ALA A 102 4.60 -3.35 -9.25
CA ALA A 102 3.56 -2.40 -8.90
C ALA A 102 3.67 -1.13 -9.75
N ILE A 103 2.64 -0.85 -10.55
CA ILE A 103 2.65 0.28 -11.50
C ILE A 103 2.77 1.64 -10.80
N LEU A 104 2.22 1.80 -9.59
CA LEU A 104 2.35 3.04 -8.80
C LEU A 104 3.80 3.32 -8.39
N PHE A 105 4.62 2.29 -8.29
CA PHE A 105 6.01 2.37 -7.82
C PHE A 105 7.01 2.15 -8.95
N ASP A 106 6.71 2.63 -10.15
CA ASP A 106 7.56 2.49 -11.34
C ASP A 106 7.90 1.02 -11.69
N ASN A 107 6.94 0.11 -11.44
CA ASN A 107 7.09 -1.35 -11.58
C ASN A 107 8.14 -1.99 -10.66
N ARG A 108 8.58 -1.30 -9.59
CA ARG A 108 9.31 -1.94 -8.50
C ARG A 108 8.48 -3.10 -7.92
N GLU A 109 9.18 -4.12 -7.44
CA GLU A 109 8.52 -5.31 -6.91
C GLU A 109 7.90 -5.04 -5.54
N VAL A 110 6.68 -5.54 -5.35
CA VAL A 110 5.98 -5.59 -4.07
C VAL A 110 5.58 -7.01 -3.70
N ALA A 111 5.60 -7.33 -2.42
CA ALA A 111 5.16 -8.61 -1.87
C ALA A 111 4.36 -8.39 -0.59
N PHE A 112 3.35 -9.23 -0.35
CA PHE A 112 2.51 -9.13 0.85
C PHE A 112 2.78 -10.29 1.78
N LEU A 113 2.96 -10.00 3.06
CA LEU A 113 3.16 -11.00 4.11
C LEU A 113 2.21 -10.74 5.27
N HIS A 114 1.70 -11.81 5.86
CA HIS A 114 0.99 -11.74 7.13
C HIS A 114 1.97 -11.92 8.29
N VAL A 115 1.89 -10.98 9.24
CA VAL A 115 2.67 -10.96 10.48
C VAL A 115 1.72 -10.78 11.67
N THR A 116 2.24 -10.90 12.89
CA THR A 116 1.44 -10.89 14.14
C THR A 116 0.58 -9.63 14.33
N TYR A 117 1.01 -8.50 13.75
CA TYR A 117 0.30 -7.22 13.85
C TYR A 117 -0.47 -6.83 12.58
N GLY A 118 -0.63 -7.76 11.62
CA GLY A 118 -1.50 -7.54 10.46
C GLY A 118 -0.84 -7.91 9.12
N LEU A 119 -1.27 -7.23 8.07
CA LEU A 119 -0.73 -7.39 6.73
C LEU A 119 0.35 -6.32 6.51
N ILE A 120 1.51 -6.74 6.05
CA ILE A 120 2.55 -5.82 5.59
C ILE A 120 2.80 -6.03 4.10
N GLU A 121 3.17 -4.94 3.45
CA GLU A 121 3.72 -4.93 2.10
C GLU A 121 5.23 -4.66 2.21
N LEU A 122 6.03 -5.39 1.44
CA LEU A 122 7.41 -5.05 1.17
C LEU A 122 7.50 -4.40 -0.19
N LEU A 123 8.23 -3.30 -0.30
CA LEU A 123 8.53 -2.61 -1.54
C LEU A 123 10.04 -2.64 -1.77
N ASN A 124 10.47 -3.17 -2.92
CA ASN A 124 11.88 -3.17 -3.26
C ASN A 124 12.37 -1.74 -3.57
N LEU A 125 13.56 -1.38 -3.11
CA LEU A 125 14.13 -0.05 -3.31
C LEU A 125 14.46 0.24 -4.79
N THR A 126 14.83 -0.79 -5.56
CA THR A 126 15.26 -0.69 -6.96
C THR A 126 14.58 -1.74 -7.84
#